data_AF-A0AAU6VE60-F1
#
_entry.id   AF-A0AAU6VE60-F1
#
_cell.length_a   1.000
_cell.length_b   1.000
_cell.length_c   1.000
_cell.angle_alpha   90.00
_cell.angle_beta   90.00
_cell.angle_gamma   90.00
#
_symmetry.space_group_name_H-M   'P 1'
#
loop_
_entity.id
_entity.type
_entity.pdbx_description
1 polymer ?
#
loop_
_entity_poly.entity_id
_entity_poly.type
_entity_poly.pdbx_seq_one_letter_code
_entity_poly.pdbx_strand_id
1 'polypeptide(L)'
;MYGLPVRSDSANRSIGLFYRDLQDIEIYVEDCEAEALYTMLLCRAVNNEVKIKKVISLHGRGKVVEHCAYYNEDSPALFIIDGDLDLLHGERVQGLKRLYQHKMYCVENYLFCKNASAELLRDASGRLMPEEALEALDWDHYLESLTEPLLKLFKTYAVAWKLMQEGGIKTVSRSYYDVCRKVSRARGSAVCGDRVQAVIEEIQTIVVAAHGQDTYDQVYQRVESIVESLDSPLHVISGKDYLLKSLRDYLQFKGAAYKYDDGFKFKLARYCDTEPLADLSDAIKYTVNTGPYLQTA
;
A
#
# COMPACT_ATOMS: atom_id res chain seq x y z
N MET A 1 6.53 0.77 35.27
CA MET A 1 6.22 -0.05 34.09
C MET A 1 7.49 -0.09 33.26
N TYR A 2 8.28 -1.17 33.32
CA TYR A 2 9.53 -1.26 32.57
C TYR A 2 9.17 -1.44 31.10
N GLY A 3 9.60 -0.50 30.24
CA GLY A 3 9.43 -0.62 28.81
C GLY A 3 10.16 -1.86 28.30
N LEU A 4 9.52 -2.62 27.41
CA LEU A 4 10.21 -3.68 26.69
C LEU A 4 11.41 -3.07 25.95
N PRO A 5 12.60 -3.70 26.00
CA PRO A 5 13.76 -3.19 25.28
C PRO A 5 13.47 -3.12 23.78
N VAL A 6 13.64 -1.93 23.20
CA VAL A 6 13.50 -1.67 21.77
C VAL A 6 14.88 -1.71 21.13
N ARG A 7 15.01 -2.34 19.97
CA ARG A 7 16.27 -2.37 19.20
C ARG A 7 16.61 -0.97 18.69
N SER A 8 17.89 -0.62 18.71
CA SER A 8 18.38 0.60 18.05
C SER A 8 18.30 0.46 16.53
N ASP A 9 18.34 1.58 15.81
CA ASP A 9 18.41 1.58 14.34
C ASP A 9 19.63 0.82 13.81
N SER A 10 20.78 0.95 14.50
CA SER A 10 21.99 0.18 14.17
C SER A 10 21.75 -1.32 14.31
N ALA A 11 21.08 -1.76 15.38
CA ALA A 11 20.75 -3.16 15.58
C ALA A 11 19.78 -3.68 14.51
N ASN A 12 18.79 -2.88 14.10
CA ASN A 12 17.86 -3.27 13.04
C ASN A 12 18.56 -3.47 11.69
N ARG A 13 19.51 -2.61 11.33
CA ARG A 13 20.31 -2.75 10.10
C ARG A 13 21.12 -4.04 10.06
N SER A 14 21.65 -4.46 11.21
CA SER A 14 22.49 -5.66 11.33
C SER A 14 21.72 -6.98 11.40
N ILE A 15 20.38 -6.97 11.45
CA ILE A 15 19.59 -8.21 11.52
C ILE A 15 19.89 -9.13 10.32
N GLY A 16 20.07 -8.56 9.12
CA GLY A 16 20.34 -9.32 7.90
C GLY A 16 21.52 -10.29 8.05
N LEU A 17 22.58 -9.86 8.72
CA LEU A 17 23.80 -10.65 8.98
C LEU A 17 23.50 -12.01 9.62
N PHE A 18 22.55 -12.06 10.56
CA PHE A 18 22.22 -13.28 11.30
C PHE A 18 21.36 -14.26 10.49
N TYR A 19 20.79 -13.81 9.37
CA TYR A 19 19.90 -14.60 8.54
C TYR A 19 20.50 -15.00 7.19
N ARG A 20 21.72 -14.55 6.84
CA ARG A 20 22.38 -14.84 5.55
C ARG A 20 22.46 -16.33 5.21
N ASP A 21 22.72 -17.19 6.20
CA ASP A 21 22.76 -18.65 5.97
C ASP A 21 21.36 -19.27 5.83
N LEU A 22 20.32 -18.52 6.22
CA LEU A 22 18.94 -18.97 6.26
C LEU A 22 18.10 -18.42 5.10
N GLN A 23 18.56 -17.42 4.35
CA GLN A 23 17.80 -16.80 3.26
C GLN A 23 18.73 -16.35 2.13
N ASP A 24 18.22 -16.33 0.90
CA ASP A 24 19.02 -16.02 -0.29
C ASP A 24 19.18 -14.51 -0.53
N ILE A 25 18.35 -13.69 0.15
CA ILE A 25 18.31 -12.23 0.01
C ILE A 25 17.89 -11.55 1.31
N GLU A 26 18.53 -10.42 1.63
CA GLU A 26 18.09 -9.50 2.68
C GLU A 26 17.03 -8.52 2.15
N ILE A 27 15.85 -8.48 2.79
CA ILE A 27 14.77 -7.58 2.37
C ILE A 27 14.51 -6.57 3.47
N TYR A 28 14.66 -5.30 3.12
CA TYR A 28 14.48 -4.16 4.01
C TYR A 28 13.24 -3.35 3.62
N VAL A 29 12.36 -3.05 4.57
CA VAL A 29 11.07 -2.37 4.34
C VAL A 29 10.85 -1.22 5.32
N GLU A 30 9.90 -0.34 5.01
CA GLU A 30 9.53 0.79 5.85
C GLU A 30 8.75 0.38 7.10
N ASP A 31 7.71 -0.46 6.93
CA ASP A 31 6.72 -0.74 7.96
C ASP A 31 7.28 -1.49 9.15
N CYS A 32 6.87 -1.07 10.34
CA CYS A 32 7.07 -1.81 11.57
C CYS A 32 6.08 -2.97 11.66
N GLU A 33 6.48 -4.08 12.30
CA GLU A 33 5.58 -5.20 12.66
C GLU A 33 4.86 -5.91 11.49
N ALA A 34 5.15 -5.56 10.23
CA ALA A 34 4.55 -6.16 9.04
C ALA A 34 5.30 -7.39 8.49
N GLU A 35 6.29 -7.91 9.23
CA GLU A 35 7.17 -8.99 8.76
C GLU A 35 6.42 -10.24 8.26
N ALA A 36 5.41 -10.69 9.02
CA ALA A 36 4.65 -11.89 8.65
C ALA A 36 3.89 -11.67 7.34
N LEU A 37 3.35 -10.47 7.14
CA LEU A 37 2.66 -10.08 5.91
C LEU A 37 3.62 -10.07 4.72
N TYR A 38 4.72 -9.33 4.82
CA TYR A 38 5.71 -9.25 3.75
C TYR A 38 6.30 -10.63 3.44
N THR A 39 6.68 -11.41 4.45
CA THR A 39 7.24 -12.75 4.23
C THR A 39 6.25 -13.66 3.48
N MET A 40 4.97 -13.66 3.86
CA MET A 40 3.93 -14.41 3.14
C MET A 40 3.79 -13.93 1.69
N LEU A 41 3.66 -12.62 1.49
CA LEU A 41 3.42 -12.02 0.19
C LEU A 41 4.59 -12.25 -0.78
N LEU A 42 5.81 -11.99 -0.32
CA LEU A 42 7.01 -12.07 -1.15
C LEU A 42 7.41 -13.51 -1.47
N CYS A 43 7.27 -14.45 -0.53
CA CYS A 43 7.47 -15.88 -0.82
C CYS A 43 6.52 -16.38 -1.91
N ARG A 44 5.25 -15.93 -1.89
CA ARG A 44 4.28 -16.25 -2.96
C ARG A 44 4.64 -15.56 -4.27
N ALA A 45 5.04 -14.29 -4.23
CA ALA A 45 5.43 -13.54 -5.43
C ALA A 45 6.58 -14.21 -6.20
N VAL A 46 7.59 -14.71 -5.49
CA VAL A 46 8.73 -15.43 -6.08
C VAL A 46 8.48 -16.92 -6.30
N ASN A 47 7.26 -17.41 -6.09
CA ASN A 47 6.90 -18.82 -6.19
C ASN A 47 7.82 -19.75 -5.38
N ASN A 48 8.31 -19.27 -4.24
CA ASN A 48 9.31 -19.94 -3.38
C ASN A 48 10.64 -20.29 -4.07
N GLU A 49 10.95 -19.72 -5.25
CA GLU A 49 12.25 -19.92 -5.93
C GLU A 49 13.41 -19.22 -5.18
N VAL A 50 13.09 -18.18 -4.42
CA VAL A 50 14.03 -17.45 -3.56
C VAL A 50 13.60 -17.66 -2.10
N LYS A 51 14.51 -18.15 -1.27
CA LYS A 51 14.29 -18.40 0.15
C LYS A 51 14.29 -17.08 0.92
N ILE A 52 13.12 -16.63 1.35
CA ILE A 52 12.96 -15.45 2.21
C ILE A 52 12.50 -15.94 3.59
N LYS A 53 13.30 -15.69 4.63
CA LYS A 53 12.96 -16.08 6.02
C LYS A 53 12.67 -14.90 6.92
N LYS A 54 13.34 -13.78 6.69
CA LYS A 54 13.24 -12.57 7.48
C LYS A 54 13.09 -11.37 6.56
N VAL A 55 12.02 -10.62 6.79
CA VAL A 55 11.90 -9.24 6.31
C VAL A 55 12.26 -8.30 7.46
N ILE A 56 13.03 -7.26 7.16
CA ILE A 56 13.67 -6.39 8.14
C ILE A 56 13.06 -4.99 8.04
N SER A 57 12.38 -4.57 9.11
CA SER A 57 11.85 -3.21 9.19
C SER A 57 12.95 -2.21 9.55
N LEU A 58 13.03 -1.14 8.78
CA LEU A 58 13.89 0.01 9.07
C LEU A 58 13.11 1.21 9.62
N HIS A 59 11.81 1.08 9.87
CA HIS A 59 10.98 2.08 10.55
C HIS A 59 10.90 3.42 9.79
N GLY A 60 10.62 3.34 8.49
CA GLY A 60 10.28 4.49 7.64
C GLY A 60 11.19 4.70 6.43
N ARG A 61 10.61 5.30 5.38
CA ARG A 61 11.24 5.62 4.08
C ARG A 61 12.65 6.15 4.16
N GLY A 62 12.87 7.21 4.95
CA GLY A 62 14.18 7.88 5.03
C GLY A 62 15.30 6.92 5.45
N LYS A 63 15.03 6.04 6.42
CA LYS A 63 15.99 5.03 6.89
C LYS A 63 16.23 3.93 5.88
N VAL A 64 15.21 3.54 5.10
CA VAL A 64 15.35 2.57 4.01
C VAL A 64 16.24 3.13 2.90
N VAL A 65 15.95 4.35 2.45
CA VAL A 65 16.72 5.04 1.39
C VAL A 65 18.16 5.30 1.84
N GLU A 66 18.36 5.78 3.07
CA GLU A 66 19.69 5.99 3.64
C GLU A 66 20.46 4.67 3.72
N HIS A 67 19.84 3.60 4.25
CA HIS A 67 20.54 2.33 4.37
C HIS A 67 20.89 1.74 3.00
N CYS A 68 19.98 1.87 2.02
CA CYS A 68 20.21 1.46 0.63
C CYS A 68 21.42 2.18 0.02
N ALA A 69 21.50 3.51 0.18
CA ALA A 69 22.57 4.33 -0.38
C ALA A 69 23.97 3.97 0.17
N TYR A 70 24.04 3.53 1.44
CA TYR A 70 25.29 3.15 2.09
C TYR A 70 25.54 1.63 2.11
N TYR A 71 24.65 0.82 1.52
CA TYR A 71 24.80 -0.64 1.52
C TYR A 71 25.92 -1.06 0.58
N ASN A 72 27.02 -1.54 1.14
CA ASN A 72 28.25 -1.90 0.43
C ASN A 72 28.64 -3.38 0.60
N GLU A 73 27.73 -4.21 1.07
CA GLU A 73 27.95 -5.63 1.28
C GLU A 73 27.73 -6.43 -0.02
N ASP A 74 28.45 -7.54 -0.16
CA ASP A 74 28.31 -8.45 -1.31
C ASP A 74 27.00 -9.24 -1.26
N SER A 75 26.36 -9.34 -0.09
CA SER A 75 25.11 -10.09 0.07
C SER A 75 23.99 -9.51 -0.81
N PRO A 76 23.16 -10.37 -1.45
CA PRO A 76 21.97 -9.92 -2.14
C PRO A 76 21.03 -9.21 -1.16
N ALA A 77 20.61 -8.00 -1.51
CA ALA A 77 19.75 -7.19 -0.68
C ALA A 77 18.86 -6.31 -1.55
N LEU A 78 17.59 -6.20 -1.18
CA LEU A 78 16.58 -5.35 -1.81
C LEU A 78 15.90 -4.49 -0.75
N PHE A 79 15.78 -3.21 -1.05
CA PHE A 79 15.17 -2.18 -0.22
C PHE A 79 13.86 -1.78 -0.86
N ILE A 80 12.76 -1.89 -0.13
CA ILE A 80 11.41 -1.68 -0.66
C ILE A 80 10.78 -0.48 0.04
N ILE A 81 10.29 0.46 -0.75
CA ILE A 81 9.58 1.67 -0.30
C ILE A 81 8.21 1.79 -0.97
N ASP A 82 7.30 2.48 -0.29
CA ASP A 82 5.94 2.75 -0.78
C ASP A 82 5.93 3.79 -1.91
N GLY A 83 4.88 3.72 -2.74
CA GLY A 83 4.66 4.68 -3.82
C GLY A 83 4.19 6.04 -3.31
N ASP A 84 3.37 6.04 -2.25
CA ASP A 84 2.79 7.21 -1.59
C ASP A 84 2.25 8.25 -2.59
N LEU A 85 2.23 9.53 -2.19
CA LEU A 85 1.80 10.62 -3.06
C LEU A 85 2.78 10.93 -4.18
N ASP A 86 4.03 10.47 -4.11
CA ASP A 86 5.01 10.59 -5.20
C ASP A 86 4.49 9.93 -6.49
N LEU A 87 3.76 8.82 -6.35
CA LEU A 87 3.11 8.12 -7.46
C LEU A 87 2.19 9.05 -8.26
N LEU A 88 1.45 9.94 -7.60
CA LEU A 88 0.53 10.89 -8.24
C LEU A 88 1.25 12.06 -8.90
N HIS A 89 2.54 12.26 -8.58
CA HIS A 89 3.40 13.27 -9.20
C HIS A 89 4.36 12.68 -10.24
N GLY A 90 4.29 11.35 -10.48
CA GLY A 90 5.21 10.66 -11.38
C GLY A 90 6.65 10.71 -10.87
N GLU A 91 6.82 10.90 -9.56
CA GLU A 91 8.11 11.03 -8.90
C GLU A 91 8.53 9.66 -8.37
N ARG A 92 9.79 9.30 -8.63
CA ARG A 92 10.41 8.07 -8.12
C ARG A 92 11.83 8.36 -7.67
N VAL A 93 12.30 7.61 -6.68
CA VAL A 93 13.71 7.66 -6.30
C VAL A 93 14.57 7.07 -7.42
N GLN A 94 15.46 7.88 -7.99
CA GLN A 94 16.30 7.51 -9.12
C GLN A 94 17.74 7.22 -8.71
N GLY A 95 18.41 6.35 -9.48
CA GLY A 95 19.86 6.14 -9.38
C GLY A 95 20.35 5.29 -8.21
N LEU A 96 19.46 4.84 -7.31
CA LEU A 96 19.80 3.92 -6.23
C LEU A 96 19.63 2.47 -6.68
N LYS A 97 20.76 1.76 -6.77
CA LYS A 97 20.76 0.30 -6.95
C LYS A 97 20.18 -0.35 -5.70
N ARG A 98 19.52 -1.50 -5.87
CA ARG A 98 18.86 -2.29 -4.82
C ARG A 98 17.61 -1.64 -4.24
N LEU A 99 17.17 -0.49 -4.74
CA LEU A 99 15.91 0.12 -4.32
C LEU A 99 14.78 -0.29 -5.27
N TYR A 100 13.65 -0.67 -4.70
CA TYR A 100 12.39 -0.88 -5.38
C TYR A 100 11.32 0.00 -4.73
N GLN A 101 10.76 0.91 -5.51
CA GLN A 101 9.58 1.68 -5.12
C GLN A 101 8.34 1.03 -5.73
N HIS A 102 7.31 0.79 -4.91
CA HIS A 102 6.06 0.23 -5.39
C HIS A 102 5.46 1.06 -6.54
N LYS A 103 4.80 0.37 -7.48
CA LYS A 103 4.02 0.99 -8.58
C LYS A 103 2.57 1.30 -8.19
N MET A 104 2.25 1.09 -6.92
CA MET A 104 0.98 1.39 -6.26
C MET A 104 1.29 2.16 -4.98
N TYR A 105 0.26 2.75 -4.37
CA TYR A 105 0.39 3.63 -3.21
C TYR A 105 1.19 2.96 -2.09
N CYS A 106 0.86 1.73 -1.70
CA CYS A 106 1.59 0.96 -0.70
C CYS A 106 1.48 -0.55 -0.94
N VAL A 107 2.21 -1.35 -0.15
CA VAL A 107 2.13 -2.82 -0.24
C VAL A 107 0.72 -3.37 -0.03
N GLU A 108 -0.12 -2.73 0.80
CA GLU A 108 -1.49 -3.19 1.03
C GLU A 108 -2.37 -3.13 -0.22
N ASN A 109 -2.00 -2.35 -1.24
CA ASN A 109 -2.73 -2.30 -2.51
C ASN A 109 -2.76 -3.67 -3.20
N TYR A 110 -1.69 -4.49 -3.08
CA TYR A 110 -1.66 -5.84 -3.63
C TYR A 110 -2.66 -6.80 -2.95
N LEU A 111 -3.09 -6.47 -1.73
CA LEU A 111 -4.03 -7.29 -0.96
C LEU A 111 -5.48 -7.01 -1.34
N PHE A 112 -5.77 -5.87 -1.98
CA PHE A 112 -7.11 -5.51 -2.45
C PHE A 112 -7.42 -6.27 -3.75
N CYS A 113 -7.76 -7.55 -3.58
CA CYS A 113 -7.89 -8.52 -4.67
C CYS A 113 -9.26 -9.21 -4.62
N LYS A 114 -9.92 -9.30 -5.78
CA LYS A 114 -11.22 -9.96 -5.95
C LYS A 114 -11.16 -11.44 -5.57
N ASN A 115 -10.18 -12.17 -6.08
CA ASN A 115 -10.02 -13.60 -5.83
C ASN A 115 -9.76 -13.89 -4.35
N ALA A 116 -8.87 -13.14 -3.71
CA ALA A 116 -8.65 -13.24 -2.27
C ALA A 116 -9.94 -12.99 -1.48
N SER A 117 -10.68 -11.93 -1.84
CA SER A 117 -11.94 -11.58 -1.19
C SER A 117 -12.98 -12.69 -1.28
N ALA A 118 -13.03 -13.39 -2.42
CA ALA A 118 -13.92 -14.53 -2.64
C ALA A 118 -13.50 -15.72 -1.79
N GLU A 119 -12.21 -16.06 -1.73
CA GLU A 119 -11.69 -17.10 -0.84
C GLU A 119 -11.98 -16.81 0.64
N LEU A 120 -11.86 -15.55 1.05
CA LEU A 120 -12.21 -15.10 2.40
C LEU A 120 -13.70 -15.34 2.70
N LEU A 121 -14.59 -15.03 1.76
CA LEU A 121 -16.02 -15.27 1.88
C LEU A 121 -16.35 -16.78 1.95
N ARG A 122 -15.65 -17.60 1.15
CA ARG A 122 -15.77 -19.07 1.18
C ARG A 122 -15.33 -19.63 2.53
N ASP A 123 -14.17 -19.22 3.02
CA ASP A 123 -13.64 -19.63 4.33
C ASP A 123 -14.62 -19.30 5.46
N ALA A 124 -15.31 -18.15 5.40
CA ALA A 124 -16.28 -17.74 6.40
C ALA A 124 -17.62 -18.51 6.30
N SER A 125 -18.08 -18.80 5.08
CA SER A 125 -19.33 -19.52 4.84
C SER A 125 -19.22 -21.03 5.08
N GLY A 126 -18.10 -21.63 4.66
CA GLY A 126 -17.88 -23.08 4.65
C GLY A 126 -18.75 -23.85 3.66
N ARG A 127 -19.56 -23.16 2.84
CA ARG A 127 -20.55 -23.77 1.94
C ARG A 127 -20.52 -23.25 0.51
N LEU A 128 -19.93 -22.07 0.28
CA LEU A 128 -19.91 -21.44 -1.04
C LEU A 128 -18.87 -22.11 -1.95
N MET A 129 -19.31 -22.42 -3.16
CA MET A 129 -18.43 -22.78 -4.27
C MET A 129 -17.66 -21.55 -4.78
N PRO A 130 -16.53 -21.74 -5.50
CA PRO A 130 -15.71 -20.63 -6.01
C PRO A 130 -16.50 -19.57 -6.79
N GLU A 131 -17.30 -19.99 -7.75
CA GLU A 131 -18.11 -19.15 -8.62
C GLU A 131 -19.21 -18.40 -7.85
N GLU A 132 -19.86 -19.06 -6.90
CA GLU A 132 -20.90 -18.45 -6.05
C GLU A 132 -20.31 -17.35 -5.17
N ALA A 133 -19.09 -17.54 -4.67
CA ALA A 133 -18.42 -16.52 -3.86
C ALA A 133 -18.01 -15.30 -4.71
N LEU A 134 -17.52 -15.51 -5.93
CA LEU A 134 -17.20 -14.43 -6.86
C LEU A 134 -18.43 -13.62 -7.27
N GLU A 135 -19.55 -14.29 -7.53
CA GLU A 135 -20.84 -13.65 -7.84
C GLU A 135 -21.37 -12.90 -6.61
N ALA A 136 -21.36 -13.55 -5.43
CA ALA A 136 -21.83 -12.96 -4.18
C ALA A 136 -21.04 -11.70 -3.79
N LEU A 137 -19.78 -11.56 -4.19
CA LEU A 137 -19.02 -10.34 -3.99
C LEU A 137 -19.61 -9.15 -4.71
N ASP A 138 -20.28 -9.30 -5.86
CA ASP A 138 -20.77 -8.16 -6.66
C ASP A 138 -19.68 -7.07 -6.81
N TRP A 139 -18.49 -7.53 -7.22
CA TRP A 139 -17.23 -6.79 -7.08
C TRP A 139 -17.24 -5.48 -7.86
N ASP A 140 -17.76 -5.49 -9.08
CA ASP A 140 -17.72 -4.33 -9.96
C ASP A 140 -18.62 -3.22 -9.42
N HIS A 141 -19.82 -3.56 -8.95
CA HIS A 141 -20.70 -2.61 -8.26
C HIS A 141 -20.07 -2.06 -6.97
N TYR A 142 -19.37 -2.90 -6.21
CA TYR A 142 -18.62 -2.46 -5.03
C TYR A 142 -17.53 -1.45 -5.41
N LEU A 143 -16.74 -1.71 -6.44
CA LEU A 143 -15.69 -0.79 -6.91
C LEU A 143 -16.28 0.53 -7.40
N GLU A 144 -17.34 0.50 -8.20
CA GLU A 144 -18.03 1.70 -8.68
C GLU A 144 -18.45 2.62 -7.52
N SER A 145 -18.89 2.02 -6.41
CA SER A 145 -19.38 2.76 -5.24
C SER A 145 -18.32 3.56 -4.47
N LEU A 146 -17.02 3.27 -4.68
CA LEU A 146 -15.93 3.91 -3.93
C LEU A 146 -14.86 4.55 -4.80
N THR A 147 -14.67 4.11 -6.04
CA THR A 147 -13.50 4.48 -6.86
C THR A 147 -13.47 5.96 -7.17
N GLU A 148 -14.54 6.51 -7.75
CA GLU A 148 -14.56 7.90 -8.21
C GLU A 148 -14.46 8.93 -7.06
N PRO A 149 -15.21 8.78 -5.95
CA PRO A 149 -15.07 9.69 -4.81
C PRO A 149 -13.66 9.65 -4.20
N LEU A 150 -13.12 8.45 -3.94
CA LEU A 150 -11.80 8.31 -3.34
C LEU A 150 -10.68 8.78 -4.28
N LEU A 151 -10.82 8.57 -5.59
CA LEU A 151 -9.86 9.07 -6.57
C LEU A 151 -9.77 10.60 -6.52
N LYS A 152 -10.92 11.29 -6.53
CA LYS A 152 -10.96 12.76 -6.42
C LYS A 152 -10.32 13.24 -5.11
N LEU A 153 -10.56 12.53 -4.01
CA LEU A 153 -9.95 12.83 -2.72
C LEU A 153 -8.42 12.71 -2.76
N PHE A 154 -7.90 11.60 -3.30
CA PHE A 154 -6.45 11.36 -3.37
C PHE A 154 -5.74 12.31 -4.34
N LYS A 155 -6.38 12.68 -5.47
CA LYS A 155 -5.89 13.77 -6.34
C LYS A 155 -5.77 15.08 -5.55
N THR A 156 -6.78 15.41 -4.74
CA THR A 156 -6.78 16.61 -3.89
C THR A 156 -5.69 16.57 -2.82
N TYR A 157 -5.48 15.40 -2.18
CA TYR A 157 -4.37 15.19 -1.25
C TYR A 157 -3.01 15.38 -1.92
N ALA A 158 -2.81 14.89 -3.14
CA ALA A 158 -1.56 15.08 -3.88
C ALA A 158 -1.28 16.56 -4.19
N VAL A 159 -2.30 17.32 -4.59
CA VAL A 159 -2.17 18.77 -4.82
C VAL A 159 -1.79 19.50 -3.53
N ALA A 160 -2.54 19.25 -2.45
CA ALA A 160 -2.26 19.85 -1.15
C ALA A 160 -0.86 19.51 -0.65
N TRP A 161 -0.45 18.25 -0.78
CA TRP A 161 0.89 17.80 -0.41
C TRP A 161 1.96 18.51 -1.22
N LYS A 162 1.78 18.74 -2.52
CA LYS A 162 2.79 19.41 -3.36
C LYS A 162 2.92 20.90 -3.04
N LEU A 163 1.80 21.59 -2.84
CA LEU A 163 1.78 23.04 -2.67
C LEU A 163 2.06 23.48 -1.24
N MET A 164 1.69 22.69 -0.23
CA MET A 164 1.75 23.09 1.17
C MET A 164 2.98 22.57 1.94
N GLN A 165 4.02 22.06 1.25
CA GLN A 165 5.18 21.42 1.88
C GLN A 165 5.89 22.27 2.95
N GLU A 166 5.86 23.60 2.83
CA GLU A 166 6.50 24.53 3.78
C GLU A 166 5.52 25.17 4.78
N GLY A 167 4.21 24.96 4.63
CA GLY A 167 3.16 25.62 5.43
C GLY A 167 2.25 24.65 6.20
N GLY A 168 2.38 23.34 5.97
CA GLY A 168 1.75 22.31 6.78
C GLY A 168 0.23 22.42 6.85
N ILE A 169 -0.46 22.23 5.73
CA ILE A 169 -1.64 21.37 5.88
C ILE A 169 -1.01 20.03 6.24
N LYS A 170 -1.03 19.65 7.53
CA LYS A 170 -1.06 18.23 7.86
C LYS A 170 -2.15 17.72 6.94
N THR A 171 -1.83 17.07 5.82
CA THR A 171 -2.83 16.38 5.02
C THR A 171 -3.43 15.42 6.01
N VAL A 172 -4.59 15.87 6.48
CA VAL A 172 -5.02 15.69 7.87
C VAL A 172 -5.15 14.20 8.07
N SER A 173 -4.82 13.71 9.26
CA SER A 173 -5.04 12.34 9.71
C SER A 173 -6.53 11.94 9.65
N ARG A 174 -7.11 11.96 8.45
CA ARG A 174 -8.50 11.66 8.12
C ARG A 174 -8.50 10.23 7.72
N SER A 175 -9.11 9.45 8.59
CA SER A 175 -9.33 8.05 8.39
C SER A 175 -10.42 7.83 7.34
N TYR A 176 -10.43 6.63 6.76
CA TYR A 176 -11.57 6.13 5.97
C TYR A 176 -12.93 6.42 6.62
N TYR A 177 -13.04 6.29 7.95
CA TYR A 177 -14.33 6.45 8.64
C TYR A 177 -14.84 7.90 8.67
N ASP A 178 -13.96 8.89 8.46
CA ASP A 178 -14.34 10.30 8.42
C ASP A 178 -15.11 10.64 7.13
N VAL A 179 -14.79 9.96 6.04
CA VAL A 179 -15.45 10.15 4.72
C VAL A 179 -16.57 9.14 4.45
N CYS A 180 -16.84 8.25 5.41
CA CYS A 180 -17.87 7.24 5.31
C CYS A 180 -19.13 7.63 6.08
N ARG A 181 -20.27 7.10 5.65
CA ARG A 181 -21.51 7.08 6.44
C ARG A 181 -21.74 5.68 7.00
N LYS A 182 -22.29 5.58 8.21
CA LYS A 182 -22.75 4.32 8.76
C LYS A 182 -24.03 3.90 8.01
N VAL A 183 -24.00 2.76 7.33
CA VAL A 183 -25.16 2.28 6.56
C VAL A 183 -26.09 1.46 7.45
N SER A 184 -25.56 0.45 8.15
CA SER A 184 -26.29 -0.33 9.15
C SER A 184 -25.32 -1.08 10.07
N ARG A 185 -25.83 -1.75 11.11
CA ARG A 185 -25.00 -2.62 11.96
C ARG A 185 -24.41 -3.80 11.16
N ALA A 186 -25.15 -4.30 10.17
CA ALA A 186 -24.72 -5.42 9.33
C ALA A 186 -23.75 -4.98 8.23
N ARG A 187 -24.01 -3.83 7.58
CA ARG A 187 -23.23 -3.35 6.43
C ARG A 187 -21.98 -2.55 6.81
N GLY A 188 -21.87 -2.11 8.06
CA GLY A 188 -20.76 -1.25 8.47
C GLY A 188 -20.84 0.14 7.85
N SER A 189 -19.69 0.66 7.41
CA SER A 189 -19.55 1.99 6.83
C SER A 189 -19.30 1.90 5.33
N ALA A 190 -19.88 2.83 4.58
CA ALA A 190 -19.64 2.97 3.15
C ALA A 190 -19.23 4.40 2.83
N VAL A 191 -18.40 4.56 1.79
CA VAL A 191 -17.97 5.87 1.29
C VAL A 191 -19.20 6.73 0.99
N CYS A 192 -19.15 7.99 1.41
CA CYS A 192 -20.24 8.93 1.25
C CYS A 192 -19.76 10.11 0.41
N GLY A 193 -20.28 10.25 -0.81
CA GLY A 193 -19.90 11.31 -1.74
C GLY A 193 -19.93 12.71 -1.11
N ASP A 194 -21.01 13.05 -0.40
CA ASP A 194 -21.15 14.35 0.26
C ASP A 194 -20.04 14.60 1.32
N ARG A 195 -19.66 13.57 2.08
CA ARG A 195 -18.58 13.70 3.08
C ARG A 195 -17.23 13.84 2.41
N VAL A 196 -16.97 13.05 1.37
CA VAL A 196 -15.77 13.16 0.56
C VAL A 196 -15.65 14.57 -0.04
N GLN A 197 -16.74 15.06 -0.64
CA GLN A 197 -16.80 16.38 -1.26
C GLN A 197 -16.56 17.50 -0.24
N ALA A 198 -17.14 17.40 0.97
CA ALA A 198 -16.86 18.35 2.05
C ALA A 198 -15.37 18.39 2.45
N VAL A 199 -14.70 17.24 2.48
CA VAL A 199 -13.23 17.20 2.74
C VAL A 199 -12.45 17.82 1.59
N ILE A 200 -12.85 17.54 0.34
CA ILE A 200 -12.21 18.13 -0.84
C ILE A 200 -12.33 19.66 -0.80
N GLU A 201 -13.52 20.19 -0.58
CA GLU A 201 -13.79 21.63 -0.54
C GLU A 201 -13.02 22.33 0.59
N GLU A 202 -12.92 21.69 1.76
CA GLU A 202 -12.12 22.20 2.87
C GLU A 202 -10.64 22.35 2.48
N ILE A 203 -10.05 21.31 1.89
CA ILE A 203 -8.63 21.33 1.48
C ILE A 203 -8.41 22.33 0.35
N GLN A 204 -9.29 22.32 -0.65
CA GLN A 204 -9.26 23.26 -1.77
C GLN A 204 -9.29 24.70 -1.27
N THR A 205 -10.21 25.03 -0.37
CA THR A 205 -10.33 26.38 0.20
C THR A 205 -9.02 26.83 0.84
N ILE A 206 -8.36 25.97 1.61
CA ILE A 206 -7.09 26.30 2.27
C ILE A 206 -5.96 26.49 1.24
N VAL A 207 -5.82 25.56 0.29
CA VAL A 207 -4.74 25.61 -0.71
C VAL A 207 -4.92 26.80 -1.66
N VAL A 208 -6.14 27.06 -2.12
CA VAL A 208 -6.48 28.19 -3.00
C VAL A 208 -6.30 29.53 -2.29
N ALA A 209 -6.63 29.63 -1.00
CA ALA A 209 -6.37 30.84 -0.23
C ALA A 209 -4.86 31.14 -0.10
N ALA A 210 -4.01 30.12 -0.09
CA ALA A 210 -2.55 30.27 0.03
C ALA A 210 -1.85 30.49 -1.34
N HIS A 211 -2.30 29.84 -2.41
CA HIS A 211 -1.58 29.77 -3.70
C HIS A 211 -2.37 30.26 -4.91
N GLY A 212 -3.66 30.56 -4.76
CA GLY A 212 -4.56 30.95 -5.84
C GLY A 212 -5.16 29.78 -6.61
N GLN A 213 -6.30 30.03 -7.26
CA GLN A 213 -7.07 29.02 -8.01
C GLN A 213 -6.30 28.48 -9.21
N ASP A 214 -5.69 29.37 -10.01
CA ASP A 214 -4.94 28.98 -11.20
C ASP A 214 -3.79 28.00 -10.89
N THR A 215 -3.07 28.23 -9.79
CA THR A 215 -1.99 27.35 -9.34
C THR A 215 -2.53 25.99 -8.92
N TYR A 216 -3.64 25.96 -8.17
CA TYR A 216 -4.29 24.71 -7.76
C TYR A 216 -4.69 23.89 -8.99
N ASP A 217 -5.37 24.52 -9.96
CA ASP A 217 -5.87 23.85 -11.15
C ASP A 217 -4.73 23.31 -12.01
N GLN A 218 -3.64 24.05 -12.17
CA GLN A 218 -2.45 23.58 -12.89
C GLN A 218 -1.84 22.31 -12.27
N VAL A 219 -1.68 22.27 -10.95
CA VAL A 219 -1.14 21.08 -10.26
C VAL A 219 -2.15 19.93 -10.32
N TYR A 220 -3.44 20.20 -10.14
CA TYR A 220 -4.48 19.19 -10.25
C TYR A 220 -4.52 18.53 -11.63
N GLN A 221 -4.44 19.33 -12.70
CA GLN A 221 -4.39 18.82 -14.08
C GLN A 221 -3.15 17.97 -14.35
N ARG A 222 -2.00 18.34 -13.78
CA ARG A 222 -0.80 17.50 -13.87
C ARG A 222 -0.99 16.16 -13.17
N VAL A 223 -1.49 16.17 -11.93
CA VAL A 223 -1.81 14.95 -11.17
C VAL A 223 -2.81 14.08 -11.94
N GLU A 224 -3.84 14.68 -12.52
CA GLU A 224 -4.85 14.00 -13.33
C GLU A 224 -4.23 13.27 -14.53
N SER A 225 -3.39 13.94 -15.31
CA SER A 225 -2.71 13.34 -16.47
C SER A 225 -1.83 12.13 -16.10
N ILE A 226 -1.20 12.18 -14.92
CA ILE A 226 -0.35 11.08 -14.42
C ILE A 226 -1.22 9.91 -13.99
N VAL A 227 -2.29 10.18 -13.24
CA VAL A 227 -3.25 9.16 -12.80
C VAL A 227 -3.89 8.45 -13.99
N GLU A 228 -4.22 9.16 -15.06
CA GLU A 228 -4.78 8.60 -16.30
C GLU A 228 -3.80 7.70 -17.06
N SER A 229 -2.49 7.87 -16.83
CA SER A 229 -1.45 7.03 -17.43
C SER A 229 -1.20 5.71 -16.69
N LEU A 230 -1.79 5.53 -15.51
CA LEU A 230 -1.64 4.31 -14.70
C LEU A 230 -2.63 3.22 -15.13
N ASP A 231 -2.24 1.96 -14.93
CA ASP A 231 -3.08 0.80 -15.29
C ASP A 231 -4.43 0.77 -14.55
N SER A 232 -4.50 1.36 -13.36
CA SER A 232 -5.71 1.41 -12.56
C SER A 232 -5.77 2.65 -11.66
N PRO A 233 -6.93 3.33 -11.57
CA PRO A 233 -7.12 4.45 -10.64
C PRO A 233 -7.03 4.03 -9.17
N LEU A 234 -7.19 2.73 -8.86
CA LEU A 234 -7.05 2.23 -7.49
C LEU A 234 -5.60 2.23 -7.02
N HIS A 235 -4.62 2.27 -7.93
CA HIS A 235 -3.20 2.26 -7.57
C HIS A 235 -2.80 3.50 -6.76
N VAL A 236 -3.54 4.61 -6.89
CA VAL A 236 -3.21 5.87 -6.20
C VAL A 236 -3.98 6.07 -4.90
N ILE A 237 -4.89 5.15 -4.55
CA ILE A 237 -5.65 5.19 -3.31
C ILE A 237 -4.93 4.32 -2.28
N SER A 238 -4.73 4.82 -1.07
CA SER A 238 -4.07 4.04 0.00
C SER A 238 -4.78 2.72 0.26
N GLY A 239 -4.08 1.61 0.01
CA GLY A 239 -4.50 0.27 0.35
C GLY A 239 -4.78 0.14 1.85
N LYS A 240 -3.81 0.58 2.66
CA LYS A 240 -3.82 0.49 4.12
C LYS A 240 -4.94 1.31 4.75
N ASP A 241 -5.07 2.57 4.34
CA ASP A 241 -5.93 3.51 5.06
C ASP A 241 -7.35 3.61 4.56
N TYR A 242 -7.61 3.18 3.32
CA TYR A 242 -8.92 3.29 2.67
C TYR A 242 -9.40 1.97 2.10
N LEU A 243 -8.67 1.38 1.14
CA LEU A 243 -9.20 0.23 0.37
C LEU A 243 -9.45 -1.00 1.26
N LEU A 244 -8.48 -1.40 2.09
CA LEU A 244 -8.63 -2.57 2.95
C LEU A 244 -9.63 -2.35 4.09
N LYS A 245 -9.78 -1.12 4.58
CA LYS A 245 -10.82 -0.78 5.57
C LYS A 245 -12.21 -0.88 4.94
N SER A 246 -12.37 -0.38 3.72
CA SER A 246 -13.59 -0.53 2.95
C SER A 246 -13.91 -2.00 2.66
N LEU A 247 -12.90 -2.77 2.24
CA LEU A 247 -13.06 -4.18 1.91
C LEU A 247 -13.49 -4.99 3.14
N ARG A 248 -12.93 -4.68 4.31
CA ARG A 248 -13.31 -5.34 5.56
C ARG A 248 -14.77 -5.10 5.91
N ASP A 249 -15.23 -3.85 5.85
CA ASP A 249 -16.64 -3.51 6.10
C ASP A 249 -17.55 -4.21 5.06
N TYR A 250 -17.11 -4.27 3.80
CA TYR A 250 -17.85 -4.92 2.72
C TYR A 250 -17.93 -6.45 2.86
N LEU A 251 -16.83 -7.11 3.23
CA LEU A 251 -16.83 -8.55 3.51
C LEU A 251 -17.68 -8.87 4.73
N GLN A 252 -17.65 -8.03 5.77
CA GLN A 252 -18.53 -8.19 6.93
C GLN A 252 -20.00 -8.13 6.52
N PHE A 253 -20.36 -7.19 5.64
CA PHE A 253 -21.70 -7.10 5.06
C PHE A 253 -22.13 -8.39 4.35
N LYS A 254 -21.21 -9.02 3.62
CA LYS A 254 -21.43 -10.28 2.91
C LYS A 254 -21.39 -11.52 3.82
N GLY A 255 -21.11 -11.35 5.12
CA GLY A 255 -21.11 -12.42 6.12
C GLY A 255 -19.73 -12.91 6.56
N ALA A 256 -18.65 -12.27 6.12
CA ALA A 256 -17.27 -12.60 6.46
C ALA A 256 -16.63 -11.51 7.35
N ALA A 257 -16.70 -11.69 8.67
CA ALA A 257 -16.17 -10.73 9.64
C ALA A 257 -14.74 -11.05 10.07
N TYR A 258 -13.87 -10.03 10.07
CA TYR A 258 -12.46 -10.15 10.48
C TYR A 258 -12.13 -9.15 11.58
N LYS A 259 -11.90 -9.66 12.79
CA LYS A 259 -11.68 -8.85 13.99
C LYS A 259 -10.31 -8.17 14.05
N TYR A 260 -9.25 -8.87 13.60
CA TYR A 260 -7.87 -8.42 13.73
C TYR A 260 -7.33 -7.91 12.40
N ASP A 261 -6.69 -6.74 12.41
CA ASP A 261 -6.20 -6.07 11.20
C ASP A 261 -5.11 -6.89 10.50
N ASP A 262 -4.06 -7.25 11.23
CA ASP A 262 -2.94 -8.05 10.70
C ASP A 262 -3.41 -9.43 10.25
N GLY A 263 -4.32 -10.04 11.00
CA GLY A 263 -4.91 -11.33 10.64
C GLY A 263 -5.72 -11.26 9.35
N PHE A 264 -6.42 -10.15 9.10
CA PHE A 264 -7.13 -9.90 7.84
C PHE A 264 -6.16 -9.74 6.67
N LYS A 265 -5.14 -8.89 6.83
CA LYS A 265 -4.10 -8.66 5.82
C LYS A 265 -3.36 -9.94 5.48
N PHE A 266 -2.97 -10.73 6.49
CA PHE A 266 -2.28 -12.00 6.29
C PHE A 266 -3.15 -13.01 5.53
N LYS A 267 -4.46 -13.08 5.81
CA LYS A 267 -5.39 -13.95 5.05
C LYS A 267 -5.50 -13.50 3.59
N LEU A 268 -5.63 -12.20 3.34
CA LEU A 268 -5.62 -11.68 1.96
C LEU A 268 -4.31 -12.03 1.25
N ALA A 269 -3.17 -11.85 1.91
CA ALA A 269 -1.85 -12.16 1.34
C ALA A 269 -1.66 -13.64 1.02
N ARG A 270 -2.44 -14.56 1.62
CA ARG A 270 -2.40 -15.99 1.26
C ARG A 270 -3.12 -16.31 -0.04
N TYR A 271 -4.11 -15.51 -0.43
CA TYR A 271 -4.99 -15.81 -1.55
C TYR A 271 -4.93 -14.76 -2.68
N CYS A 272 -4.29 -13.61 -2.46
CA CYS A 272 -4.21 -12.55 -3.46
C CYS A 272 -3.49 -13.03 -4.72
N ASP A 273 -3.87 -12.45 -5.85
CA ASP A 273 -3.20 -12.71 -7.11
C ASP A 273 -1.75 -12.22 -7.04
N THR A 274 -0.83 -12.99 -7.61
CA THR A 274 0.60 -12.66 -7.62
C THR A 274 1.04 -11.97 -8.91
N GLU A 275 0.18 -11.89 -9.93
CA GLU A 275 0.47 -11.18 -11.18
C GLU A 275 0.86 -9.71 -10.94
N PRO A 276 0.16 -8.92 -10.10
CA PRO A 276 0.55 -7.52 -9.88
C PRO A 276 1.90 -7.37 -9.14
N LEU A 277 2.43 -8.45 -8.57
CA LEU A 277 3.73 -8.51 -7.91
C LEU A 277 4.86 -8.93 -8.87
N ALA A 278 4.59 -9.16 -10.16
CA ALA A 278 5.57 -9.66 -11.12
C ALA A 278 6.85 -8.81 -11.15
N ASP A 279 6.73 -7.49 -11.26
CA ASP A 279 7.90 -6.59 -11.30
C ASP A 279 8.75 -6.66 -10.02
N LEU A 280 8.11 -6.80 -8.85
CA LEU A 280 8.82 -6.96 -7.58
C LEU A 280 9.46 -8.34 -7.48
N SER A 281 8.76 -9.38 -7.96
CA SER A 281 9.30 -10.75 -8.04
C SER A 281 10.55 -10.78 -8.91
N ASP A 282 10.50 -10.14 -10.08
CA ASP A 282 11.63 -10.03 -10.99
C ASP A 282 12.79 -9.24 -10.38
N ALA A 283 12.51 -8.15 -9.66
CA ALA A 283 13.53 -7.39 -8.93
C ALA A 283 14.23 -8.25 -7.86
N ILE A 284 13.48 -9.07 -7.10
CA ILE A 284 14.03 -9.99 -6.11
C ILE A 284 14.89 -11.06 -6.80
N LYS A 285 14.36 -11.73 -7.83
CA LYS A 285 15.06 -12.78 -8.58
C LYS A 285 16.32 -12.25 -9.26
N TYR A 286 16.27 -11.05 -9.84
CA TYR A 286 17.42 -10.38 -10.44
C TYR A 286 18.50 -10.10 -9.41
N THR A 287 18.11 -9.59 -8.23
CA THR A 287 19.02 -9.28 -7.13
C THR A 287 19.83 -10.49 -6.67
N VAL A 288 19.18 -11.66 -6.61
CA VAL A 288 19.81 -12.93 -6.22
C VAL A 288 20.69 -13.49 -7.33
N ASN A 289 20.21 -13.51 -8.58
CA ASN A 289 20.83 -14.27 -9.66
C ASN A 289 21.83 -13.47 -10.51
N THR A 290 21.66 -12.15 -10.60
CA THR A 290 22.41 -11.30 -11.54
C THR A 290 23.22 -10.22 -10.84
N GLY A 291 22.71 -9.66 -9.74
CA GLY A 291 23.39 -8.63 -8.96
C GLY A 291 22.49 -7.42 -8.68
N PRO A 292 23.04 -6.25 -8.31
CA PRO A 292 22.23 -5.12 -7.84
C PRO A 292 21.18 -4.65 -8.85
N TYR A 293 19.90 -4.85 -8.53
CA TYR A 293 18.78 -4.36 -9.34
C TYR A 293 18.78 -2.83 -9.45
N LEU A 294 18.41 -2.28 -10.60
CA LEU A 294 18.18 -0.85 -10.78
C LEU A 294 16.79 -0.68 -11.37
N GLN A 295 15.88 -0.09 -10.60
CA GLN A 295 14.55 0.21 -11.09
C GLN A 295 14.64 1.31 -12.14
N THR A 296 14.08 1.06 -13.33
CA THR A 296 13.91 2.09 -14.34
C THR A 296 12.70 2.96 -13.99
N ALA A 297 12.73 4.22 -14.43
CA ALA A 297 11.62 5.17 -14.25
C ALA A 297 10.30 4.63 -14.82
#